data_AF-A0A6N7G4L9-F1
#
_entry.id   AF-A0A6N7G4L9-F1
#
_cell.length_a   1.000
_cell.length_b   1.000
_cell.length_c   1.000
_cell.angle_alpha   90.00
_cell.angle_beta   90.00
_cell.angle_gamma   90.00
#
_symmetry.space_group_name_H-M   'P 1'
#
loop_
_entity.id
_entity.type
_entity.pdbx_description
1 polymer ?
#
loop_
_entity_poly.entity_id
_entity_poly.type
_entity_poly.pdbx_seq_one_letter_code
_entity_poly.pdbx_strand_id
1 'polypeptide(L)'
;MHTDTEAELRANLDHYKTLSEQLQRALDSRIKIEQAKGVLSERYNLDVDEAFQLLRSYCRANNLKLADAAVALTGKKSRELVSSRVG
;
A
#
# COMPACT_ATOMS: atom_id res chain seq x y z
N MET A 1 17.03 41.15 -4.43
CA MET A 1 17.30 40.46 -5.71
C MET A 1 18.05 39.14 -5.56
N HIS A 2 19.21 39.05 -4.88
CA HIS A 2 19.86 37.73 -4.66
C HIS A 2 19.16 36.82 -3.64
N THR A 3 18.49 37.40 -2.63
CA THR A 3 17.78 36.65 -1.58
C THR A 3 16.47 36.04 -2.05
N ASP A 4 15.79 36.69 -3.00
CA ASP A 4 14.50 36.25 -3.53
C ASP A 4 14.67 34.97 -4.36
N THR A 5 15.77 34.89 -5.12
CA THR A 5 16.12 33.69 -5.90
C THR A 5 16.50 32.49 -5.02
N GLU A 6 17.25 32.70 -3.93
CA GLU A 6 17.57 31.60 -3.00
C GLU A 6 16.33 31.05 -2.28
N ALA A 7 15.39 31.91 -1.93
CA ALA A 7 14.12 31.50 -1.32
C ALA A 7 13.25 30.69 -2.30
N GLU A 8 13.14 31.14 -3.55
CA GLU A 8 12.42 30.43 -4.61
C GLU A 8 13.05 29.07 -4.94
N LEU A 9 14.39 28.99 -5.00
CA LEU A 9 15.08 27.72 -5.23
C LEU A 9 14.84 26.72 -4.08
N ARG A 10 14.84 27.19 -2.83
CA ARG A 10 14.51 26.34 -1.67
C ARG A 10 13.07 25.84 -1.73
N ALA A 11 12.11 26.73 -2.00
CA ALA A 11 10.70 26.36 -2.13
C ALA A 11 10.48 25.31 -3.23
N ASN A 12 11.13 25.48 -4.39
CA ASN A 12 11.07 24.50 -5.47
C ASN A 12 11.69 23.16 -5.08
N LEU A 13 12.84 23.16 -4.40
CA LEU A 13 13.48 21.93 -3.94
C LEU A 13 12.59 21.17 -2.95
N ASP A 14 11.95 21.87 -2.01
CA ASP A 14 11.05 21.25 -1.03
C ASP A 14 9.77 20.72 -1.68
N HIS A 15 9.27 21.41 -2.71
CA HIS A 15 8.16 20.92 -3.53
C HIS A 15 8.50 19.61 -4.22
N TYR A 16 9.64 19.53 -4.92
CA TYR A 16 10.06 18.31 -5.61
C TYR A 16 10.36 17.15 -4.66
N LYS A 17 10.96 17.43 -3.49
CA LYS A 17 11.15 16.41 -2.44
C LYS A 17 9.82 15.85 -1.96
N THR A 18 8.87 16.73 -1.63
CA THR A 18 7.54 16.32 -1.17
C THR A 18 6.82 15.48 -2.22
N LEU A 19 6.87 15.90 -3.50
CA LEU A 19 6.28 15.15 -4.61
C LEU A 19 6.94 13.78 -4.78
N SER A 20 8.28 13.73 -4.75
CA SER A 20 9.03 12.47 -4.86
C SER A 20 8.64 11.48 -3.77
N GLU A 21 8.53 11.94 -2.52
CA GLU A 21 8.07 11.10 -1.42
C GLU A 21 6.62 10.63 -1.57
N GLN A 22 5.72 11.50 -2.05
CA GLN A 22 4.33 11.13 -2.30
C GLN A 22 4.22 10.05 -3.39
N LEU A 23 5.00 10.19 -4.47
CA LEU A 23 5.08 9.19 -5.52
C LEU A 23 5.66 7.87 -5.00
N GLN A 24 6.73 7.92 -4.21
CA GLN A 24 7.32 6.72 -3.62
C GLN A 24 6.31 5.99 -2.72
N ARG A 25 5.59 6.73 -1.85
CA ARG A 25 4.52 6.17 -1.01
C ARG A 25 3.40 5.52 -1.83
N ALA A 26 3.01 6.14 -2.95
CA ALA A 26 2.00 5.58 -3.84
C ALA A 26 2.46 4.28 -4.52
N LEU A 27 3.72 4.21 -4.96
CA LEU A 27 4.32 3.01 -5.54
C LEU A 27 4.40 1.86 -4.52
N ASP A 28 4.87 2.15 -3.31
CA ASP A 28 4.97 1.15 -2.24
C ASP A 28 3.59 0.60 -1.87
N SER A 29 2.58 1.47 -1.78
CA SER A 29 1.19 1.07 -1.55
C SER A 29 0.67 0.16 -2.66
N ARG A 30 1.01 0.43 -3.93
CA ARG A 30 0.54 -0.38 -5.05
C ARG A 30 1.06 -1.81 -4.95
N ILE A 31 2.34 -1.99 -4.65
CA ILE A 31 2.96 -3.31 -4.48
C ILE A 31 2.22 -4.10 -3.38
N LYS A 32 1.92 -3.46 -2.25
CA LYS A 32 1.21 -4.11 -1.14
C LYS A 32 -0.22 -4.51 -1.50
N ILE A 33 -0.92 -3.67 -2.24
CA ILE A 33 -2.28 -3.95 -2.70
C ILE A 33 -2.28 -5.16 -3.66
N GLU A 34 -1.36 -5.21 -4.63
CA GLU A 34 -1.28 -6.38 -5.54
C GLU A 34 -0.93 -7.67 -4.78
N GLN A 35 -0.01 -7.61 -3.82
CA GLN A 35 0.31 -8.75 -2.96
C GLN A 35 -0.91 -9.21 -2.15
N ALA A 36 -1.69 -8.28 -1.60
CA ALA A 36 -2.91 -8.59 -0.85
C ALA A 36 -3.98 -9.24 -1.73
N LYS A 37 -4.17 -8.78 -2.97
CA LYS A 37 -5.06 -9.43 -3.93
C LYS A 37 -4.62 -10.87 -4.20
N GLY A 38 -3.32 -11.11 -4.38
CA GLY A 38 -2.78 -12.46 -4.57
C GLY A 38 -3.09 -13.39 -3.39
N VAL A 39 -2.86 -12.92 -2.15
CA VAL A 39 -3.19 -13.68 -0.94
C VAL A 39 -4.68 -14.02 -0.85
N LEU A 40 -5.55 -13.08 -1.18
CA LEU A 40 -7.01 -13.29 -1.13
C LEU A 40 -7.50 -14.21 -2.25
N SER A 41 -7.00 -14.01 -3.47
CA SER A 41 -7.31 -14.84 -4.62
C SER A 41 -6.96 -16.31 -4.35
N GLU A 42 -5.74 -16.57 -3.85
CA GLU A 42 -5.30 -17.92 -3.49
C GLU A 42 -6.14 -18.50 -2.34
N ARG A 43 -6.38 -17.73 -1.27
CA ARG A 43 -7.07 -18.22 -0.07
C ARG A 43 -8.54 -18.53 -0.30
N TYR A 44 -9.21 -17.75 -1.13
CA TYR A 44 -10.66 -17.84 -1.35
C TYR A 44 -11.03 -18.40 -2.72
N ASN A 45 -10.03 -18.80 -3.53
CA ASN A 45 -10.21 -19.27 -4.90
C ASN A 45 -11.04 -18.27 -5.74
N LEU A 46 -10.69 -17.00 -5.63
CA LEU A 46 -11.31 -15.88 -6.34
C LEU A 46 -10.40 -15.43 -7.49
N ASP A 47 -10.97 -14.79 -8.50
CA ASP A 47 -10.16 -14.01 -9.42
C ASP A 47 -9.55 -12.77 -8.73
N VAL A 48 -8.60 -12.12 -9.39
CA VAL A 48 -7.87 -10.97 -8.84
C VAL A 48 -8.77 -9.73 -8.66
N ASP A 49 -9.79 -9.58 -9.50
CA ASP A 49 -10.73 -8.45 -9.44
C ASP A 49 -11.74 -8.64 -8.30
N GLU A 50 -12.27 -9.85 -8.12
CA GLU A 50 -13.10 -10.29 -7.00
C GLU A 50 -12.35 -10.13 -5.67
N ALA A 51 -11.09 -10.56 -5.61
CA ALA A 51 -10.22 -10.36 -4.45
C ALA A 51 -10.06 -8.87 -4.12
N PHE A 52 -9.94 -8.01 -5.14
CA PHE A 52 -9.87 -6.57 -4.93
C PHE A 52 -11.18 -5.97 -4.43
N GLN A 53 -12.33 -6.41 -4.97
CA GLN A 53 -13.64 -5.97 -4.49
C GLN A 53 -13.90 -6.41 -3.04
N LEU A 54 -13.48 -7.63 -2.69
CA LEU A 54 -13.54 -8.13 -1.32
C LEU A 54 -12.73 -7.23 -0.37
N LEU A 55 -11.47 -6.93 -0.72
CA LEU A 55 -10.62 -6.06 0.08
C LEU A 55 -11.21 -4.65 0.24
N ARG A 56 -11.75 -4.06 -0.83
CA ARG A 56 -12.42 -2.75 -0.78
C ARG A 56 -13.66 -2.76 0.10
N SER A 57 -14.48 -3.81 -0.02
CA SER A 57 -15.70 -3.96 0.78
C SER A 57 -15.38 -4.08 2.27
N TYR A 58 -14.36 -4.89 2.60
CA TYR A 58 -13.83 -4.99 3.96
C TYR A 58 -13.34 -3.63 4.49
N CYS A 59 -12.54 -2.89 3.71
CA CYS A 59 -12.03 -1.59 4.12
C CYS A 59 -13.16 -0.58 4.38
N ARG A 60 -14.17 -0.54 3.49
CA ARG A 60 -15.32 0.36 3.62
C ARG A 60 -16.15 0.04 4.87
N ALA A 61 -16.41 -1.24 5.13
CA ALA A 61 -17.18 -1.68 6.28
C ALA A 61 -16.46 -1.39 7.62
N ASN A 62 -15.12 -1.33 7.61
CA ASN A 62 -14.31 -1.14 8.81
C ASN A 62 -13.66 0.26 8.91
N ASN A 63 -14.01 1.19 8.00
CA ASN A 63 -13.40 2.52 7.92
C ASN A 63 -11.85 2.50 7.88
N LEU A 64 -11.29 1.56 7.10
CA LEU A 64 -9.84 1.39 6.95
C LEU A 64 -9.34 1.95 5.62
N LYS A 65 -8.10 2.43 5.60
CA LYS A 65 -7.41 2.73 4.35
C LYS A 65 -6.99 1.42 3.68
N LEU A 66 -7.19 1.37 2.36
CA LEU A 66 -6.88 0.21 1.54
C LEU A 66 -5.40 -0.24 1.65
N ALA A 67 -4.48 0.73 1.64
CA ALA A 67 -3.04 0.49 1.77
C ALA A 67 -2.69 -0.18 3.11
N ASP A 68 -3.29 0.31 4.20
CA ASP A 68 -3.03 -0.19 5.55
C ASP A 68 -3.55 -1.63 5.71
N ALA A 69 -4.76 -1.90 5.20
CA ALA A 69 -5.32 -3.25 5.19
C ALA A 69 -4.47 -4.22 4.36
N ALA A 70 -3.96 -3.78 3.21
CA ALA A 70 -3.07 -4.57 2.37
C ALA A 70 -1.73 -4.87 3.06
N VAL A 71 -1.14 -3.89 3.77
CA VAL A 71 0.06 -4.10 4.59
C VAL A 71 -0.19 -5.10 5.71
N ALA A 72 -1.32 -4.99 6.41
CA ALA A 72 -1.68 -5.91 7.48
C ALA A 72 -1.84 -7.36 6.98
N LEU A 73 -2.46 -7.53 5.81
CA LEU A 73 -2.68 -8.85 5.19
C LEU A 73 -1.40 -9.49 4.65
N THR A 74 -0.46 -8.67 4.16
CA THR A 74 0.82 -9.13 3.58
C THR A 74 1.96 -9.18 4.59
N GLY A 75 1.73 -8.71 5.82
CA GLY A 75 2.67 -8.79 6.94
C GLY A 75 3.01 -10.24 7.34
N LYS A 76 4.16 -10.42 7.99
CA LYS A 76 4.81 -11.71 8.28
C LYS A 76 3.98 -12.78 9.05
N LYS A 77 2.76 -12.53 9.50
CA LYS A 77 1.92 -13.53 10.18
C LYS A 77 1.30 -14.60 9.26
N SER A 78 1.44 -14.47 7.94
CA SER A 78 0.92 -15.50 7.01
C SER A 78 1.81 -16.75 6.93
N ARG A 79 3.08 -16.70 7.35
CA ARG A 79 4.00 -17.87 7.32
C ARG A 79 3.89 -18.80 8.54
N GLU A 80 3.51 -18.30 9.71
CA GLU A 80 3.35 -19.13 10.93
C GLU A 80 2.06 -19.98 10.92
N LEU A 81 1.03 -19.55 10.18
CA LEU A 81 -0.23 -20.29 10.06
C LEU A 81 -0.18 -21.45 9.05
N VAL A 82 0.80 -21.46 8.14
CA VAL A 82 1.03 -22.58 7.20
C VAL A 82 1.93 -23.65 7.83
N SER A 83 2.87 -23.26 8.70
CA SER A 83 3.77 -24.21 9.37
C SER A 83 3.13 -25.01 10.51
N SER A 84 1.96 -24.60 11.01
CA SER A 84 1.24 -25.28 12.10
C SER A 84 0.21 -26.31 11.63
N ARG A 85 0.10 -26.57 10.32
CA ARG A 85 -0.84 -27.53 9.73
C ARG A 85 -0.18 -28.70 9.00
N VAL A 86 1.15 -28.82 9.10
CA VAL A 86 1.94 -29.93 8.55
C VAL A 86 2.93 -30.49 9.59
N GLY A 87 2.47 -30.60 10.85
CA GLY A 87 3.18 -31.25 11.94
C GLY A 87 2.23 -32.14 12.71
#